data_AF-A0A251UBD0-F1
#
_entry.id   AF-A0A251UBD0-F1
#
_cell.length_a   1.000
_cell.length_b   1.000
_cell.length_c   1.000
_cell.angle_alpha   90.00
_cell.angle_beta   90.00
_cell.angle_gamma   90.00
#
_symmetry.space_group_name_H-M   'P 1'
#
loop_
_entity.id
_entity.type
_entity.pdbx_description
1 polymer ?
#
loop_
_entity_poly.entity_id
_entity_poly.type
_entity_poly.pdbx_seq_one_letter_code
_entity_poly.pdbx_strand_id
1 'polypeptide(L)'
;MEMNPSDSWGDHIKTSVEGTSSPSTDAGPIPHHGNTISNSMDGPTSPGLFPYEPDELIGGDSVLSIQRRLLCLKPFPSAEHFARMQAEDLFKVKVQIIQRMQVLDPTGDWMRQGAHALDSPNSATGESSLRRLYSFLDDLDRDGKTSRDCFSLSEKVALRKENLDAESSA
;
A
#
# COMPACT_ATOMS: atom_id res chain seq x y z
N MET A 1 47.34 -7.73 33.49
CA MET A 1 46.15 -7.62 32.62
C MET A 1 46.30 -6.29 31.92
N GLU A 2 47.01 -6.30 30.79
CA GLU A 2 47.34 -5.12 30.00
C GLU A 2 46.23 -4.87 28.98
N MET A 3 45.77 -3.63 28.88
CA MET A 3 44.83 -3.16 27.88
C MET A 3 45.50 -2.00 27.12
N ASN A 4 45.72 -2.22 25.82
CA ASN A 4 46.07 -1.21 24.83
C ASN A 4 44.89 -0.27 24.57
N PRO A 5 45.16 1.02 24.32
CA PRO A 5 44.41 1.74 23.30
C PRO A 5 45.36 2.53 22.37
N SER A 6 45.50 2.04 21.15
CA SER A 6 45.93 2.80 19.95
C SER A 6 44.72 2.78 19.00
N ASP A 7 44.35 3.75 18.16
CA ASP A 7 44.93 5.00 17.64
C ASP A 7 43.72 5.89 17.28
N SER A 8 43.69 7.17 17.65
CA SER A 8 44.21 8.30 16.85
C SER A 8 43.73 8.30 15.39
N TRP A 9 42.58 8.95 15.15
CA TRP A 9 42.23 9.46 13.83
C TRP A 9 42.23 10.98 13.91
N GLY A 10 43.19 11.60 13.22
CA GLY A 10 43.03 12.98 12.78
C GLY A 10 42.00 13.03 11.62
N ASP A 11 41.71 14.13 10.97
CA ASP A 11 42.36 15.43 10.95
C ASP A 11 41.48 16.34 10.04
N HIS A 12 41.59 17.66 10.16
CA HIS A 12 41.26 18.72 9.19
C HIS A 12 39.86 18.84 8.51
N ILE A 13 39.03 19.77 9.02
CA ILE A 13 38.23 20.68 8.16
C ILE A 13 38.59 22.13 8.47
N LYS A 14 39.28 22.76 7.51
CA LYS A 14 39.80 24.11 7.56
C LYS A 14 38.72 25.12 7.16
N THR A 15 38.59 26.15 7.98
CA THR A 15 37.76 27.34 7.83
C THR A 15 38.25 28.30 6.72
N SER A 16 37.32 29.14 6.25
CA SER A 16 37.50 30.43 5.55
C SER A 16 37.51 30.39 4.01
N VAL A 17 36.55 31.05 3.35
CA VAL A 17 36.65 32.48 2.96
C VAL A 17 35.33 33.03 2.42
N GLU A 18 35.04 34.27 2.83
CA GLU A 18 34.08 35.21 2.25
C GLU A 18 34.46 35.64 0.82
N GLY A 19 33.47 35.93 -0.02
CA GLY A 19 33.66 36.51 -1.36
C GLY A 19 32.38 37.11 -1.92
N THR A 20 32.22 38.42 -1.75
CA THR A 20 31.14 39.29 -2.25
C THR A 20 31.31 39.65 -3.74
N SER A 21 30.22 39.62 -4.54
CA SER A 21 29.78 40.68 -5.49
C SER A 21 28.92 40.14 -6.64
N SER A 22 27.76 40.76 -6.86
CA SER A 22 26.82 40.62 -8.00
C SER A 22 27.31 41.38 -9.27
N PRO A 23 26.49 41.63 -10.33
CA PRO A 23 25.53 40.81 -11.09
C PRO A 23 25.90 40.80 -12.62
N SER A 24 25.25 39.98 -13.44
CA SER A 24 25.17 40.26 -14.90
C SER A 24 23.90 39.72 -15.52
N THR A 25 23.18 40.65 -16.13
CA THR A 25 21.99 40.51 -16.97
C THR A 25 22.42 40.19 -18.40
N ASP A 26 21.90 39.15 -19.04
CA ASP A 26 21.71 39.12 -20.50
C ASP A 26 20.67 38.07 -20.93
N ALA A 27 20.05 38.32 -22.08
CA ALA A 27 18.66 38.02 -22.41
C ALA A 27 18.35 36.61 -22.97
N GLY A 28 17.12 36.16 -22.71
CA GLY A 28 16.41 35.10 -23.46
C GLY A 28 14.97 34.90 -22.95
N PRO A 29 13.91 34.97 -23.79
CA PRO A 29 12.53 34.83 -23.36
C PRO A 29 12.12 33.35 -23.31
N ILE A 30 11.74 32.85 -22.13
CA ILE A 30 11.18 31.50 -21.98
C ILE A 30 9.64 31.61 -21.99
N PRO A 31 8.91 30.92 -22.87
CA PRO A 31 7.46 31.01 -22.95
C PRO A 31 6.78 30.39 -21.73
N HIS A 32 5.77 31.08 -21.20
CA HIS A 32 4.83 30.59 -20.20
C HIS A 32 3.99 29.42 -20.77
N HIS A 33 4.18 28.20 -20.25
CA HIS A 33 3.21 27.13 -20.43
C HIS A 33 2.93 26.41 -19.11
N GLY A 34 1.70 26.59 -18.63
CA GLY A 34 0.87 25.62 -17.92
C GLY A 34 1.52 24.83 -16.79
N ASN A 35 1.25 25.25 -15.55
CA ASN A 35 1.33 24.38 -14.38
C ASN A 35 0.29 23.26 -14.51
N THR A 36 0.69 22.13 -15.08
CA THR A 36 0.01 20.85 -14.90
C THR A 36 1.10 19.87 -14.53
N ILE A 37 1.37 19.76 -13.23
CA ILE A 37 2.21 18.70 -12.68
C ILE A 37 1.42 17.40 -12.85
N SER A 38 1.51 16.82 -14.05
CA SER A 38 1.33 15.39 -14.22
C SER A 38 2.48 14.73 -13.48
N ASN A 39 2.21 14.17 -12.30
CA ASN A 39 3.09 13.19 -11.67
C ASN A 39 3.07 11.91 -12.53
N SER A 40 3.76 11.94 -13.66
CA SER A 40 4.26 10.74 -14.33
C SER A 40 5.75 10.69 -13.98
N MET A 41 6.06 9.99 -12.90
CA MET A 41 7.43 9.67 -12.53
C MET A 41 7.64 8.18 -12.78
N ASP A 42 7.86 7.83 -14.04
CA ASP A 42 8.58 6.61 -14.40
C ASP A 42 10.02 6.78 -13.90
N GLY A 43 10.26 6.42 -12.64
CA GLY A 43 11.57 6.37 -12.00
C GLY A 43 11.89 4.93 -11.57
N PRO A 44 13.15 4.49 -11.63
CA PRO A 44 13.54 3.12 -11.31
C PRO A 44 13.16 2.80 -9.86
N THR A 45 12.32 1.77 -9.69
CA THR A 45 11.84 1.28 -8.40
C THR A 45 12.98 1.17 -7.40
N SER A 46 12.94 2.02 -6.38
CA SER A 46 13.90 2.00 -5.28
C SER A 46 13.84 0.63 -4.59
N PRO A 47 14.94 -0.15 -4.55
CA PRO A 47 14.93 -1.47 -3.94
C PRO A 47 14.82 -1.34 -2.42
N GLY A 48 13.59 -1.43 -1.91
CA GLY A 48 13.30 -1.36 -0.47
C GLY A 48 11.94 -0.76 -0.12
N LEU A 49 11.22 -0.16 -1.07
CA LEU A 49 9.87 0.34 -0.84
C LEU A 49 8.82 -0.75 -1.11
N PHE A 50 7.77 -0.76 -0.29
CA PHE A 50 6.58 -1.57 -0.52
C PHE A 50 6.04 -1.27 -1.94
N PRO A 51 5.69 -2.30 -2.75
CA PRO A 51 5.47 -2.15 -4.19
C PRO A 51 4.19 -1.41 -4.58
N TYR A 52 3.40 -0.96 -3.59
CA TYR A 52 2.15 -0.23 -3.80
C TYR A 52 2.21 1.11 -3.08
N GLU A 53 1.59 2.12 -3.66
CA GLU A 53 1.48 3.42 -3.00
C GLU A 53 0.51 3.33 -1.80
N PRO A 54 0.72 4.08 -0.71
CA PRO A 54 -0.12 3.95 0.49
C PRO A 54 -1.61 4.24 0.25
N ASP A 55 -1.93 5.13 -0.68
CA ASP A 55 -3.27 5.53 -1.09
C ASP A 55 -3.78 4.78 -2.33
N GLU A 56 -3.00 3.85 -2.88
CA GLU A 56 -3.39 3.05 -4.05
C GLU A 56 -4.60 2.18 -3.73
N LEU A 57 -5.68 2.35 -4.51
CA LEU A 57 -6.93 1.65 -4.32
C LEU A 57 -6.98 0.39 -5.19
N ILE A 58 -6.89 -0.79 -4.56
CA ILE A 58 -7.04 -2.09 -5.21
C ILE A 58 -8.11 -2.89 -4.48
N GLY A 59 -9.10 -3.38 -5.21
CA GLY A 59 -10.20 -4.16 -4.63
C GLY A 59 -11.15 -3.37 -3.73
N GLY A 60 -11.11 -2.04 -3.81
CA GLY A 60 -11.86 -1.13 -2.96
C GLY A 60 -11.14 -0.68 -1.68
N ASP A 61 -9.86 -1.03 -1.53
CA ASP A 61 -9.12 -0.79 -0.30
C ASP A 61 -7.70 -0.30 -0.59
N SER A 62 -7.04 0.28 0.40
CA SER A 62 -5.65 0.77 0.31
C SER A 62 -4.91 0.51 1.62
N VAL A 63 -3.58 0.60 1.59
CA VAL A 63 -2.75 0.47 2.80
C VAL A 63 -3.19 1.48 3.86
N LEU A 64 -3.40 2.75 3.48
CA LEU A 64 -3.87 3.79 4.40
C LEU A 64 -5.29 3.50 4.93
N SER A 65 -6.17 2.94 4.11
CA SER A 65 -7.53 2.57 4.51
C SER A 65 -7.51 1.45 5.56
N ILE A 66 -6.72 0.40 5.33
CA ILE A 66 -6.51 -0.70 6.28
C ILE A 66 -5.84 -0.18 7.56
N GLN A 67 -4.81 0.65 7.42
CA GLN A 67 -4.13 1.26 8.57
C GLN A 67 -5.10 2.08 9.43
N ARG A 68 -5.96 2.89 8.81
CA ARG A 68 -6.99 3.67 9.54
C ARG A 68 -7.95 2.76 10.29
N ARG A 69 -8.40 1.66 9.67
CA ARG A 69 -9.26 0.68 10.36
C ARG A 69 -8.54 0.03 11.54
N LEU A 70 -7.28 -0.39 11.36
CA LEU A 70 -6.42 -0.92 12.43
C LEU A 70 -6.23 0.06 13.60
N LEU A 71 -6.11 1.35 13.31
CA LEU A 71 -5.95 2.41 14.30
C LEU A 71 -7.26 2.85 14.95
N CYS A 72 -8.42 2.54 14.36
CA CYS A 72 -9.73 2.92 14.88
C CYS A 72 -9.94 2.48 16.34
N LEU A 73 -9.32 1.36 16.74
CA LEU A 73 -9.39 0.85 18.11
C LEU A 73 -8.28 1.38 19.06
N LYS A 74 -7.17 1.91 18.53
CA LYS A 74 -5.99 2.34 19.31
C LYS A 74 -5.28 3.54 18.66
N PRO A 75 -5.77 4.76 18.89
CA PRO A 75 -5.17 5.98 18.33
C PRO A 75 -3.99 6.45 19.20
N PHE A 76 -2.90 5.67 19.21
CA PHE A 76 -1.65 6.08 19.84
C PHE A 76 -0.55 6.16 18.78
N PRO A 77 0.33 7.17 18.82
CA PRO A 77 1.37 7.36 17.80
C PRO A 77 2.32 6.15 17.70
N SER A 78 2.55 5.43 18.79
CA SER A 78 3.34 4.18 18.77
C SER A 78 2.66 3.03 18.03
N ALA A 79 1.33 3.03 17.94
CA ALA A 79 0.57 2.02 17.21
C ALA A 79 0.57 2.27 15.70
N GLU A 80 0.83 3.51 15.24
CA GLU A 80 0.80 3.87 13.82
C GLU A 80 1.80 3.07 12.99
N HIS A 81 3.04 2.95 13.48
CA HIS A 81 4.09 2.22 12.77
C HIS A 81 3.75 0.72 12.67
N PHE A 82 3.23 0.14 13.76
CA PHE A 82 2.81 -1.26 13.78
C PHE A 82 1.55 -1.52 12.93
N ALA A 83 0.59 -0.59 12.93
CA ALA A 83 -0.58 -0.65 12.08
C ALA A 83 -0.21 -0.53 10.59
N ARG A 84 0.78 0.30 10.27
CA ARG A 84 1.30 0.42 8.89
C ARG A 84 1.92 -0.88 8.40
N MET A 85 2.85 -1.48 9.16
CA MET A 85 3.46 -2.76 8.77
C MET A 85 2.39 -3.85 8.58
N GLN A 86 1.42 -3.95 9.50
CA GLN A 86 0.32 -4.90 9.34
C GLN A 86 -0.57 -4.59 8.14
N ALA A 87 -0.84 -3.32 7.86
CA ALA A 87 -1.63 -2.91 6.71
C ALA A 87 -0.95 -3.28 5.39
N GLU A 88 0.38 -3.07 5.30
CA GLU A 88 1.19 -3.47 4.15
C GLU A 88 1.13 -4.99 3.92
N ASP A 89 1.32 -5.80 4.97
CA ASP A 89 1.21 -7.26 4.88
C ASP A 89 -0.20 -7.72 4.45
N LEU A 90 -1.25 -7.15 5.07
CA LEU A 90 -2.64 -7.48 4.75
C LEU A 90 -2.97 -7.09 3.31
N PHE A 91 -2.59 -5.88 2.90
CA PHE A 91 -2.85 -5.37 1.56
C PHE A 91 -2.20 -6.24 0.51
N LYS A 92 -0.92 -6.60 0.69
CA LYS A 92 -0.19 -7.45 -0.25
C LYS A 92 -0.89 -8.79 -0.48
N VAL A 93 -1.32 -9.47 0.59
CA VAL A 93 -1.99 -10.77 0.46
C VAL A 93 -3.40 -10.60 -0.12
N LYS A 94 -4.16 -9.57 0.29
CA LYS A 94 -5.47 -9.25 -0.29
C LYS A 94 -5.36 -9.05 -1.80
N VAL A 95 -4.40 -8.26 -2.28
CA VAL A 95 -4.17 -8.00 -3.71
C VAL A 95 -3.87 -9.30 -4.46
N GLN A 96 -3.04 -10.19 -3.91
CA GLN A 96 -2.75 -11.49 -4.54
C GLN A 96 -4.01 -12.35 -4.69
N ILE A 97 -4.84 -12.42 -3.65
CA ILE A 97 -6.12 -13.16 -3.70
C ILE A 97 -7.06 -12.53 -4.73
N ILE A 98 -7.16 -11.20 -4.77
CA ILE A 98 -8.00 -10.46 -5.71
C ILE A 98 -7.58 -10.74 -7.16
N GLN A 99 -6.28 -10.66 -7.46
CA GLN A 99 -5.74 -10.96 -8.79
C GLN A 99 -5.99 -12.42 -9.18
N ARG A 100 -5.83 -13.36 -8.23
CA ARG A 100 -6.12 -14.78 -8.47
C ARG A 100 -7.60 -14.99 -8.76
N MET A 101 -8.47 -14.38 -7.97
CA MET A 101 -9.92 -14.45 -8.14
C MET A 101 -10.38 -13.76 -9.42
N GLN A 102 -9.72 -12.70 -9.90
CA GLN A 102 -10.04 -12.09 -11.19
C GLN A 102 -9.84 -13.07 -12.36
N VAL A 103 -8.84 -13.95 -12.28
CA VAL A 103 -8.61 -15.01 -13.28
C VAL A 103 -9.58 -16.17 -13.12
N LEU A 104 -9.93 -16.52 -11.88
CA LEU A 104 -10.83 -17.63 -11.58
C LEU A 104 -12.31 -17.25 -11.77
N ASP A 105 -12.70 -16.02 -11.51
CA ASP A 105 -14.04 -15.50 -11.63
C ASP A 105 -14.01 -14.10 -12.26
N PRO A 106 -13.90 -14.02 -13.60
CA PRO A 106 -13.87 -12.73 -14.31
C PRO A 106 -15.21 -11.98 -14.25
N THR A 107 -16.28 -12.59 -13.74
CA THR A 107 -17.60 -11.96 -13.64
C THR A 107 -17.74 -11.10 -12.39
N GLY A 108 -17.00 -11.45 -11.32
CA GLY A 108 -17.01 -10.72 -10.06
C GLY A 108 -16.29 -9.38 -10.13
N ASP A 109 -16.79 -8.39 -9.40
CA ASP A 109 -16.18 -7.05 -9.32
C ASP A 109 -15.01 -7.03 -8.31
N TRP A 110 -14.02 -7.89 -8.57
CA TRP A 110 -12.87 -8.10 -7.70
C TRP A 110 -12.03 -6.84 -7.51
N MET A 111 -11.88 -6.03 -8.56
CA MET A 111 -11.06 -4.82 -8.53
C MET A 111 -11.71 -3.67 -7.75
N ARG A 112 -13.03 -3.68 -7.53
CA ARG A 112 -13.72 -2.67 -6.72
C ARG A 112 -14.17 -3.15 -5.35
N GLN A 113 -14.42 -4.45 -5.19
CA GLN A 113 -15.02 -4.99 -3.95
C GLN A 113 -14.27 -6.19 -3.37
N GLY A 114 -13.24 -6.69 -4.04
CA GLY A 114 -12.56 -7.92 -3.64
C GLY A 114 -11.91 -7.82 -2.25
N ALA A 115 -11.34 -6.68 -1.89
CA ALA A 115 -10.71 -6.48 -0.57
C ALA A 115 -11.76 -6.55 0.55
N HIS A 116 -12.90 -5.89 0.34
CA HIS A 116 -14.01 -5.98 1.26
C HIS A 116 -14.60 -7.39 1.36
N ALA A 117 -14.44 -8.24 0.33
CA ALA A 117 -15.00 -9.60 0.36
C ALA A 117 -14.14 -10.50 1.24
N LEU A 118 -12.88 -10.11 1.43
CA LEU A 118 -11.95 -10.75 2.34
C LEU A 118 -12.15 -10.29 3.78
N ASP A 119 -12.75 -9.12 4.00
CA ASP A 119 -13.03 -8.59 5.34
C ASP A 119 -13.90 -9.55 6.17
N SER A 120 -13.65 -9.52 7.48
CA SER A 120 -14.28 -10.38 8.48
C SER A 120 -15.16 -9.52 9.41
N PRO A 121 -16.49 -9.62 9.33
CA PRO A 121 -17.39 -8.79 10.16
C PRO A 121 -17.24 -9.06 11.66
N ASN A 122 -16.73 -10.24 12.05
CA ASN A 122 -16.52 -10.63 13.44
C ASN A 122 -15.20 -10.14 14.03
N SER A 123 -14.35 -9.49 13.23
CA SER A 123 -13.08 -8.92 13.71
C SER A 123 -13.35 -7.55 14.32
N ALA A 124 -12.74 -7.24 15.46
CA ALA A 124 -12.88 -5.93 16.10
C ALA A 124 -12.51 -4.77 15.16
N THR A 125 -11.58 -5.02 14.23
CA THR A 125 -11.11 -4.06 13.22
C THR A 125 -11.87 -4.15 11.89
N GLY A 126 -12.68 -5.21 11.69
CA GLY A 126 -13.21 -5.59 10.38
C GLY A 126 -12.18 -6.31 9.48
N GLU A 127 -10.88 -6.24 9.79
CA GLU A 127 -9.84 -6.96 9.05
C GLU A 127 -9.87 -8.47 9.29
N SER A 128 -9.66 -9.23 8.22
CA SER A 128 -9.34 -10.65 8.30
C SER A 128 -7.92 -10.88 8.83
N SER A 129 -7.71 -12.00 9.52
CA SER A 129 -6.36 -12.36 9.98
C SER A 129 -5.48 -12.80 8.82
N LEU A 130 -4.19 -12.45 8.85
CA LEU A 130 -3.21 -12.87 7.84
C LEU A 130 -3.24 -14.37 7.60
N ARG A 131 -3.32 -15.18 8.66
CA ARG A 131 -3.41 -16.64 8.57
C ARG A 131 -4.61 -17.10 7.72
N ARG A 132 -5.76 -16.43 7.84
CA ARG A 132 -6.96 -16.76 7.06
C ARG A 132 -6.78 -16.37 5.60
N LEU A 133 -6.17 -15.22 5.33
CA LEU A 133 -5.84 -14.79 3.97
C LEU A 133 -4.86 -15.76 3.29
N TYR A 134 -3.81 -16.20 3.99
CA TYR A 134 -2.90 -17.21 3.45
C TYR A 134 -3.57 -18.57 3.23
N SER A 135 -4.51 -18.98 4.09
CA SER A 135 -5.31 -20.19 3.85
C SER A 135 -6.09 -20.07 2.54
N PHE A 136 -6.78 -18.95 2.31
CA PHE A 136 -7.46 -18.70 1.05
C PHE A 136 -6.52 -18.76 -0.15
N LEU A 137 -5.34 -18.16 -0.04
CA LEU A 137 -4.37 -18.16 -1.13
C LEU A 137 -3.87 -19.59 -1.43
N ASP A 138 -3.56 -20.39 -0.41
CA ASP A 138 -3.14 -21.80 -0.57
C ASP A 138 -4.26 -22.64 -1.19
N ASP A 139 -5.50 -22.49 -0.72
CA ASP A 139 -6.66 -23.22 -1.21
C ASP A 139 -6.99 -22.83 -2.67
N LEU A 140 -6.82 -21.55 -3.05
CA LEU A 140 -6.96 -21.09 -4.43
C LEU A 140 -5.82 -21.53 -5.34
N ASP A 141 -4.59 -21.68 -4.83
CA ASP A 141 -3.48 -22.18 -5.63
C ASP A 141 -3.52 -23.70 -5.80
N ARG A 142 -3.98 -24.43 -4.79
CA ARG A 142 -4.13 -25.89 -4.83
C ARG A 142 -5.33 -26.33 -5.68
N ASP A 143 -6.51 -25.76 -5.41
CA ASP A 143 -7.78 -26.27 -5.94
C ASP A 143 -8.45 -25.28 -6.93
N GLY A 144 -7.95 -24.04 -7.04
CA GLY A 144 -8.42 -23.04 -8.00
C GLY A 144 -9.94 -22.82 -7.96
N LYS A 145 -10.58 -22.94 -9.13
CA LYS A 145 -12.04 -22.81 -9.30
C LYS A 145 -12.85 -23.86 -8.56
N THR A 146 -12.25 -25.00 -8.21
CA THR A 146 -12.94 -26.06 -7.46
C THR A 146 -12.85 -25.89 -5.95
N SER A 147 -12.07 -24.91 -5.47
CA SER A 147 -11.97 -24.59 -4.06
C SER A 147 -13.30 -24.06 -3.52
N ARG A 148 -13.69 -24.51 -2.33
CA ARG A 148 -14.83 -23.95 -1.59
C ARG A 148 -14.68 -22.45 -1.36
N ASP A 149 -13.45 -21.98 -1.19
CA ASP A 149 -13.17 -20.57 -0.94
C ASP A 149 -13.36 -19.72 -2.18
N CYS A 150 -13.07 -20.26 -3.37
CA CYS A 150 -13.40 -19.60 -4.63
C CYS A 150 -14.91 -19.33 -4.70
N PHE A 151 -15.73 -20.35 -4.46
CA PHE A 151 -17.19 -20.20 -4.47
C PHE A 151 -17.69 -19.24 -3.39
N SER A 152 -17.20 -19.39 -2.15
CA SER A 152 -17.63 -18.52 -1.04
C SER A 152 -17.25 -17.06 -1.26
N LEU A 153 -16.06 -16.79 -1.80
CA LEU A 153 -15.62 -15.43 -2.09
C LEU A 153 -16.41 -14.85 -3.28
N SER A 154 -16.63 -15.62 -4.36
CA SER A 154 -17.45 -15.19 -5.50
C SER A 154 -18.88 -14.87 -5.08
N GLU A 155 -19.50 -15.70 -4.23
CA GLU A 155 -20.82 -15.45 -3.66
C GLU A 155 -20.85 -14.15 -2.86
N LYS A 156 -19.83 -13.90 -2.01
CA LYS A 156 -19.72 -12.64 -1.24
C LYS A 156 -19.59 -11.41 -2.13
N VAL A 157 -18.83 -11.48 -3.23
CA VAL A 157 -18.70 -10.36 -4.19
C VAL A 157 -20.02 -10.15 -4.94
N ALA A 158 -20.69 -11.22 -5.37
CA ALA A 158 -21.96 -11.14 -6.08
C ALA A 158 -23.08 -10.52 -5.21
N LEU A 159 -23.23 -10.95 -3.96
CA LEU A 159 -24.23 -10.41 -3.04
C LEU A 159 -24.06 -8.91 -2.78
N ARG A 160 -22.81 -8.43 -2.80
CA ARG A 160 -22.55 -6.99 -2.62
C ARG A 160 -22.76 -6.16 -3.87
N LYS A 161 -22.70 -6.75 -5.05
CA LYS A 161 -23.11 -6.07 -6.28
C LYS A 161 -24.61 -5.78 -6.25
N GLU A 162 -25.42 -6.77 -5.86
CA GLU A 162 -26.87 -6.63 -5.76
C GLU A 162 -27.29 -5.57 -4.73
N ASN A 163 -26.60 -5.49 -3.60
CA ASN A 163 -26.91 -4.47 -2.58
C ASN A 163 -26.59 -3.04 -3.05
N LEU A 164 -25.51 -2.83 -3.83
CA LEU A 164 -25.20 -1.50 -4.37
C LEU A 164 -26.19 -1.06 -5.45
N ASP A 165 -26.65 -1.99 -6.29
CA ASP A 165 -27.66 -1.69 -7.31
C ASP A 165 -29.02 -1.35 -6.68
N ALA A 166 -29.34 -1.98 -5.54
CA ALA A 166 -30.52 -1.69 -4.75
C ALA A 166 -30.43 -0.33 -4.03
N GLU A 167 -29.29 -0.01 -3.40
CA GLU A 167 -29.08 1.27 -2.71
C GLU A 167 -28.96 2.47 -3.67
N SER A 168 -28.47 2.25 -4.90
CA SER A 168 -28.44 3.31 -5.93
C SER A 168 -29.80 3.58 -6.59
N SER A 169 -30.81 2.74 -6.33
CA SER A 169 -32.16 2.86 -6.88
C SER A 169 -33.19 3.39 -5.88
N ALA A 170 -32.77 3.77 -4.66
CA ALA A 170 -33.60 4.34 -3.60
C ALA A 170 -33.40 5.86 -3.48
#